data_AF-A0A1F9CYX1-F1
#
_entry.id   AF-A0A1F9CYX1-F1
#
_cell.length_a   1.000
_cell.length_b   1.000
_cell.length_c   1.000
_cell.angle_alpha   90.00
_cell.angle_beta   90.00
_cell.angle_gamma   90.00
#
_symmetry.space_group_name_H-M   'P 1'
#
loop_
_entity.id
_entity.type
_entity.pdbx_description
1 polymer ?
#
loop_
_entity_poly.entity_id
_entity_poly.type
_entity_poly.pdbx_seq_one_letter_code
_entity_poly.pdbx_strand_id
1 'polypeptide(L)'
;MPGDTYSIRGPITNWSFFLLTYTIVGLNRDLILGQPLSLLPVVVIALASTFLLGWGIEKAGTLLHLPEKVLTSLVLLGTLKNYGLAGGLALALFSRKTSVPATVSAVFMIVYIIWLELRLKGIVKKR
;
A
#
# COMPACT_ATOMS: atom_id res chain seq x y z
N MET A 1 -28.26 -20.59 16.87
CA MET A 1 -26.82 -20.77 16.61
C MET A 1 -26.48 -19.99 15.35
N PRO A 2 -25.79 -18.84 15.42
CA PRO A 2 -25.39 -18.12 14.22
C PRO A 2 -24.11 -18.76 13.68
N GLY A 3 -24.19 -19.32 12.48
CA GLY A 3 -23.06 -19.90 11.76
C GLY A 3 -22.03 -18.83 11.42
N ASP A 4 -20.92 -18.89 12.14
CA ASP A 4 -19.58 -18.48 11.76
C ASP A 4 -19.25 -19.03 10.37
N THR A 5 -19.70 -18.31 9.35
CA THR A 5 -19.25 -18.49 7.97
C THR A 5 -17.78 -18.14 7.95
N TYR A 6 -16.92 -19.16 7.98
CA TYR A 6 -15.49 -19.02 7.76
C TYR A 6 -15.29 -18.18 6.50
N SER A 7 -14.92 -16.91 6.66
CA SER A 7 -14.73 -15.99 5.54
C SER A 7 -13.41 -16.35 4.85
N ILE A 8 -13.46 -17.37 3.99
CA ILE A 8 -12.33 -17.83 3.18
C ILE A 8 -11.73 -16.71 2.31
N ARG A 9 -12.48 -15.62 2.09
CA ARG A 9 -12.06 -14.45 1.30
C ARG A 9 -10.78 -13.81 1.84
N GLY A 10 -10.65 -13.67 3.17
CA GLY A 10 -9.48 -13.07 3.80
C GLY A 10 -8.22 -13.89 3.54
N PRO A 11 -8.20 -15.19 3.93
CA PRO A 11 -7.09 -16.09 3.65
C PRO A 11 -6.72 -16.15 2.17
N ILE A 12 -7.69 -16.28 1.26
CA ILE A 12 -7.43 -16.34 -0.20
C ILE A 12 -6.75 -15.07 -0.69
N THR A 13 -7.19 -13.90 -0.23
CA THR A 13 -6.59 -12.62 -0.62
C THR A 13 -5.15 -12.52 -0.12
N ASN A 14 -4.90 -12.91 1.13
CA ASN A 14 -3.56 -12.89 1.72
C ASN A 14 -2.60 -13.82 0.97
N TRP A 15 -3.03 -15.05 0.66
CA TRP A 15 -2.24 -16.00 -0.11
C TRP A 15 -1.96 -15.51 -1.52
N SER A 16 -2.95 -14.90 -2.18
CA SER A 16 -2.79 -14.32 -3.52
C SER A 16 -1.77 -13.18 -3.51
N PHE A 17 -1.85 -12.30 -2.52
CA PHE A 17 -0.91 -11.19 -2.37
C PHE A 17 0.50 -11.68 -2.01
N PHE A 18 0.61 -12.71 -1.16
CA PHE A 18 1.87 -13.36 -0.83
C PHE A 18 2.53 -13.95 -2.07
N LEU A 19 1.81 -14.79 -2.83
CA LEU A 19 2.32 -15.40 -4.05
C LEU A 19 2.79 -14.35 -5.07
N LEU A 20 1.96 -13.34 -5.33
CA LEU A 20 2.28 -12.27 -6.27
C LEU A 20 3.54 -11.48 -5.84
N THR A 21 3.60 -11.09 -4.58
CA THR A 21 4.76 -10.35 -4.03
C THR A 21 6.02 -11.21 -4.08
N TYR A 22 5.94 -12.46 -3.62
CA TYR A 22 7.05 -13.40 -3.62
C TYR A 22 7.59 -13.64 -5.03
N THR A 23 6.72 -13.85 -6.02
CA THR A 23 7.12 -14.04 -7.42
C THR A 23 7.84 -12.81 -7.96
N ILE A 24 7.30 -11.60 -7.76
CA ILE A 24 7.94 -10.38 -8.29
C ILE A 24 9.29 -10.12 -7.62
N VAL A 25 9.38 -10.28 -6.29
CA VAL A 25 10.66 -10.14 -5.56
C VAL A 25 11.66 -11.19 -6.03
N GLY A 26 11.26 -12.46 -6.12
CA GLY A 26 12.12 -13.56 -6.56
C GLY A 26 12.64 -13.37 -7.99
N LEU A 27 11.78 -12.96 -8.92
CA LEU A 27 12.15 -12.69 -10.31
C LEU A 27 13.09 -11.48 -10.48
N ASN A 28 13.14 -10.59 -9.49
CA ASN A 28 13.96 -9.39 -9.50
C ASN A 28 15.06 -9.40 -8.41
N ARG A 29 15.35 -10.57 -7.83
CA ARG A 29 16.31 -10.70 -6.72
C ARG A 29 17.69 -10.12 -7.05
N ASP A 30 18.15 -10.26 -8.29
CA ASP A 30 19.47 -9.76 -8.71
C ASP A 30 19.51 -8.23 -8.73
N LEU A 31 18.40 -7.58 -9.08
CA LEU A 31 18.26 -6.12 -8.99
C LEU A 31 18.19 -5.67 -7.53
N ILE A 32 17.37 -6.36 -6.73
CA ILE A 32 17.11 -5.99 -5.33
C ILE A 32 18.37 -6.17 -4.46
N LEU A 33 19.08 -7.29 -4.62
CA LEU A 33 20.24 -7.64 -3.80
C LEU A 33 21.57 -7.17 -4.42
N GLY A 34 21.68 -7.16 -5.75
CA GLY A 34 22.91 -6.79 -6.43
C GLY A 34 23.08 -5.28 -6.60
N GLN A 35 21.98 -4.51 -6.69
CA GLN A 35 22.01 -3.06 -6.89
C GLN A 35 20.96 -2.34 -6.02
N PRO A 36 20.97 -2.49 -4.69
CA PRO A 36 19.93 -1.95 -3.82
C PRO A 36 19.76 -0.42 -3.94
N LEU A 37 20.85 0.30 -4.24
CA LEU A 37 20.83 1.75 -4.48
C LEU A 37 19.95 2.15 -5.68
N SER A 38 19.76 1.29 -6.67
CA SER A 38 18.87 1.58 -7.81
C SER A 38 17.39 1.64 -7.41
N LEU A 39 17.03 1.12 -6.24
CA LEU A 39 15.67 1.18 -5.70
C LEU A 39 15.37 2.51 -5.00
N LEU A 40 16.38 3.33 -4.72
CA LEU A 40 16.24 4.55 -3.96
C LEU A 40 15.21 5.53 -4.57
N PRO A 41 15.19 5.77 -5.91
CA PRO A 41 14.14 6.60 -6.52
C PRO A 41 12.73 6.03 -6.31
N VAL A 42 12.60 4.70 -6.42
CA VAL A 42 11.32 4.00 -6.22
C VAL A 42 10.83 4.16 -4.78
N VAL A 43 11.74 4.00 -3.81
CA VAL A 43 11.45 4.18 -2.38
C VAL A 43 11.00 5.61 -2.10
N VAL A 44 11.70 6.62 -2.64
CA VAL A 44 11.33 8.03 -2.47
C VAL A 44 9.95 8.31 -3.05
N ILE A 45 9.66 7.82 -4.26
CA ILE A 45 8.34 7.97 -4.89
C ILE A 45 7.25 7.25 -4.08
N ALA A 46 7.53 6.05 -3.57
CA ALA A 46 6.58 5.29 -2.75
C ALA A 46 6.26 6.05 -1.45
N LEU A 47 7.28 6.55 -0.75
CA LEU A 47 7.12 7.38 0.45
C LEU A 47 6.34 8.66 0.17
N ALA A 48 6.71 9.39 -0.90
CA ALA A 48 6.06 10.63 -1.26
C ALA A 48 4.59 10.40 -1.63
N SER A 49 4.32 9.39 -2.46
CA SER A 49 2.96 9.11 -2.94
C SER A 49 2.04 8.45 -1.91
N THR A 50 2.56 8.06 -0.73
CA THR A 50 1.77 7.53 0.39
C THR A 50 1.70 8.52 1.53
N PHE A 51 2.83 8.85 2.16
CA PHE A 51 2.87 9.71 3.34
C PHE A 51 2.68 11.19 2.99
N LEU A 52 3.44 11.73 2.02
CA LEU A 52 3.30 13.15 1.66
C LEU A 52 1.95 13.43 1.01
N LEU A 53 1.48 12.51 0.15
CA LEU A 53 0.16 12.61 -0.44
C LEU A 53 -0.95 12.55 0.62
N GLY A 54 -0.87 11.60 1.55
CA GLY A 54 -1.83 11.51 2.67
C GLY A 54 -1.87 12.79 3.50
N TRP A 55 -0.70 13.33 3.85
CA TRP A 55 -0.60 14.62 4.55
C TRP A 55 -1.18 15.77 3.73
N GLY A 56 -0.91 15.82 2.42
CA GLY A 56 -1.47 16.82 1.52
C GLY A 56 -2.99 16.77 1.44
N ILE A 57 -3.58 15.57 1.34
CA ILE A 57 -5.03 15.36 1.36
C ILE A 57 -5.61 15.80 2.71
N GLU A 58 -4.99 15.44 3.83
CA GLU A 58 -5.41 15.91 5.16
C GLU A 58 -5.41 17.44 5.24
N LYS A 59 -4.31 18.07 4.85
CA LYS A 59 -4.18 19.54 4.90
C LYS A 59 -5.20 20.23 4.00
N ALA A 60 -5.36 19.78 2.76
CA ALA A 60 -6.35 20.34 1.85
C ALA A 60 -7.78 20.18 2.39
N GLY A 61 -8.13 18.99 2.89
CA GLY A 61 -9.47 18.74 3.43
C GLY A 61 -9.77 19.52 4.71
N THR A 62 -8.78 19.72 5.59
CA THR A 62 -8.94 20.59 6.77
C THR A 62 -9.12 22.06 6.39
N LEU A 63 -8.40 22.56 5.38
CA LEU A 63 -8.56 23.93 4.87
C LEU A 63 -9.97 24.15 4.28
N LEU A 64 -10.54 23.10 3.68
CA LEU A 64 -11.89 23.09 3.13
C LEU A 64 -12.97 22.75 4.17
N HIS A 65 -12.63 22.65 5.46
CA HIS A 65 -13.56 22.31 6.56
C HIS A 65 -14.35 21.00 6.34
N LEU A 66 -13.73 20.01 5.70
CA LEU A 66 -14.38 18.71 5.48
C LEU A 66 -14.60 17.94 6.78
N PRO A 67 -15.72 17.21 6.93
CA PRO A 67 -15.94 16.34 8.08
C PRO A 67 -14.86 15.26 8.19
N GLU A 68 -14.44 14.92 9.42
CA GLU A 68 -13.36 13.95 9.65
C GLU A 68 -13.59 12.58 8.99
N LYS A 69 -14.86 12.14 8.91
CA LYS A 69 -15.21 10.89 8.21
C LYS A 69 -14.88 10.96 6.71
N VAL A 70 -15.21 12.07 6.06
CA VAL A 70 -14.91 12.30 4.63
C VAL A 70 -13.40 12.42 4.43
N LEU A 71 -12.71 13.12 5.32
CA LEU A 71 -11.26 13.25 5.27
C LEU A 71 -10.55 11.89 5.34
N THR A 72 -10.95 11.05 6.30
CA THR A 72 -10.41 9.70 6.47
C THR A 72 -10.63 8.86 5.21
N SER A 73 -11.83 8.90 4.62
CA SER A 73 -12.12 8.21 3.36
C SER A 73 -11.28 8.72 2.20
N LEU A 74 -11.06 10.03 2.08
CA LEU A 74 -10.23 10.63 1.02
C LEU A 74 -8.76 10.25 1.17
N VAL A 75 -8.21 10.25 2.39
CA VAL A 75 -6.84 9.82 2.65
C VAL A 75 -6.66 8.35 2.28
N LEU A 76 -7.57 7.47 2.72
CA LEU A 76 -7.56 6.06 2.36
C LEU A 76 -7.64 5.89 0.84
N LEU A 77 -8.56 6.58 0.16
CA LEU A 77 -8.72 6.50 -1.29
C LEU A 77 -7.47 6.96 -2.05
N GLY A 78 -6.84 8.06 -1.63
CA GLY A 78 -5.68 8.63 -2.32
C GLY A 78 -4.39 7.84 -2.12
N THR A 79 -4.22 7.21 -0.96
CA THR A 79 -2.98 6.52 -0.56
C THR A 79 -3.02 5.00 -0.78
N LEU A 80 -4.19 4.38 -0.74
CA LEU A 80 -4.36 2.93 -0.92
C LEU A 80 -4.61 2.58 -2.38
N LYS A 81 -3.51 2.38 -3.10
CA LYS A 81 -3.54 1.94 -4.50
C LYS A 81 -3.54 0.42 -4.58
N ASN A 82 -4.17 -0.15 -5.62
CA ASN A 82 -4.14 -1.59 -5.85
C ASN A 82 -2.79 -2.01 -6.48
N TYR A 83 -1.77 -2.11 -5.64
CA TYR A 83 -0.41 -2.48 -6.07
C TYR A 83 -0.29 -3.95 -6.53
N GLY A 84 -1.18 -4.82 -6.06
CA GLY A 84 -1.23 -6.22 -6.55
C GLY A 84 -1.59 -6.27 -8.03
N LEU A 85 -2.66 -5.56 -8.42
CA LEU A 85 -3.05 -5.45 -9.83
C LEU A 85 -1.97 -4.73 -10.66
N ALA A 86 -1.42 -3.62 -10.14
CA ALA A 86 -0.37 -2.88 -10.83
C ALA A 86 0.88 -3.74 -11.08
N GLY A 87 1.32 -4.51 -10.09
CA GLY A 87 2.46 -5.42 -10.21
C GLY A 87 2.19 -6.58 -11.17
N GLY A 88 1.00 -7.18 -11.09
CA GLY A 88 0.57 -8.24 -12.01
C GLY A 88 0.52 -7.77 -13.47
N LEU A 89 -0.11 -6.63 -13.74
CA LEU A 89 -0.15 -6.03 -15.09
C LEU A 89 1.24 -5.64 -15.58
N ALA A 90 2.07 -5.05 -14.72
CA ALA A 90 3.43 -4.67 -15.08
C ALA A 90 4.30 -5.88 -15.46
N LEU A 91 4.08 -7.03 -14.79
CA LEU A 91 4.77 -8.28 -15.12
C LEU A 91 4.22 -8.92 -16.39
N ALA A 92 2.90 -8.88 -16.60
CA ALA A 92 2.23 -9.53 -17.73
C ALA A 92 2.41 -8.77 -19.05
N LEU A 93 2.40 -7.43 -19.01
CA LEU A 93 2.42 -6.58 -20.22
C LEU A 93 3.79 -6.03 -20.56
N PHE A 94 4.73 -6.05 -19.62
CA PHE A 94 6.06 -5.45 -19.80
C PHE A 94 7.17 -6.41 -19.35
N SER A 95 8.16 -5.92 -18.60
CA SER A 95 9.32 -6.68 -18.17
C SER A 95 9.25 -7.02 -16.68
N ARG A 96 10.13 -7.93 -16.23
CA ARG A 96 10.27 -8.23 -14.80
C ARG A 96 10.66 -6.99 -13.99
N LYS A 97 11.52 -6.13 -14.54
CA LYS A 97 12.01 -4.91 -13.86
C LYS A 97 10.90 -3.89 -13.64
N THR A 98 9.91 -3.82 -14.52
CA THR A 98 8.81 -2.84 -14.44
C THR A 98 7.78 -3.16 -13.36
N SER A 99 7.75 -4.40 -12.84
CA SER A 99 6.87 -4.75 -11.71
C SER A 99 7.47 -4.43 -10.34
N VAL A 100 8.78 -4.15 -10.26
CA VAL A 100 9.48 -3.83 -9.02
C VAL A 100 8.89 -2.62 -8.29
N PRO A 101 8.58 -1.48 -8.96
CA PRO A 101 7.99 -0.32 -8.28
C PRO A 101 6.67 -0.61 -7.59
N ALA A 102 5.81 -1.45 -8.20
CA ALA A 102 4.54 -1.83 -7.60
C ALA A 102 4.74 -2.67 -6.34
N THR A 103 5.67 -3.63 -6.37
CA THR A 103 5.99 -4.48 -5.22
C THR A 103 6.62 -3.71 -4.07
N VAL A 104 7.57 -2.81 -4.35
CA VAL A 104 8.14 -1.93 -3.33
C VAL A 104 7.04 -1.05 -2.72
N SER A 105 6.19 -0.44 -3.55
CA SER A 105 5.10 0.42 -3.07
C SER A 105 4.06 -0.34 -2.25
N ALA A 106 3.80 -1.62 -2.56
CA ALA A 106 2.96 -2.51 -1.76
C ALA A 106 3.48 -2.67 -0.31
N VAL A 107 4.80 -2.80 -0.13
CA VAL A 107 5.41 -2.86 1.22
C VAL A 107 5.16 -1.56 1.97
N PHE A 108 5.38 -0.41 1.33
CA PHE A 108 5.09 0.90 1.93
C PHE A 108 3.60 1.06 2.26
N MET A 109 2.70 0.55 1.43
CA MET A 109 1.27 0.57 1.70
C MET A 109 0.92 -0.21 2.97
N ILE A 110 1.50 -1.40 3.18
CA ILE A 110 1.27 -2.19 4.40
C ILE A 110 1.76 -1.42 5.63
N VAL A 111 2.98 -0.89 5.58
CA VAL A 111 3.53 -0.06 6.66
C VAL A 111 2.64 1.16 6.94
N TYR A 112 2.15 1.80 5.88
CA TYR A 112 1.26 2.95 5.98
C TYR A 112 -0.09 2.61 6.61
N ILE A 113 -0.71 1.48 6.24
CA ILE A 113 -1.96 1.00 6.84
C ILE A 113 -1.76 0.75 8.35
N ILE A 114 -0.68 0.05 8.71
CA ILE A 114 -0.35 -0.22 10.12
C ILE A 114 -0.19 1.10 10.88
N TRP A 115 0.55 2.06 10.31
CA TRP A 115 0.72 3.39 10.89
C TRP A 115 -0.61 4.14 11.07
N LEU A 116 -1.48 4.12 10.06
CA LEU A 116 -2.78 4.78 10.10
C LEU A 116 -3.70 4.17 11.16
N GLU A 117 -3.69 2.84 11.29
CA GLU A 117 -4.46 2.14 12.32
C GLU A 117 -3.99 2.51 13.73
N LEU A 118 -2.67 2.57 13.95
CA LEU A 118 -2.09 3.02 15.23
C LEU A 118 -2.46 4.47 15.53
N ARG A 119 -2.42 5.35 14.52
CA ARG A 119 -2.84 6.76 14.65
C ARG A 119 -4.31 6.86 15.03
N LEU A 120 -5.19 6.14 14.34
CA LEU A 120 -6.63 6.15 14.60
C LEU A 120 -6.95 5.66 16.02
N LYS A 121 -6.32 4.56 16.46
CA LYS A 121 -6.44 4.06 17.83
C LYS A 121 -5.97 5.07 18.86
N GLY A 122 -4.86 5.78 18.58
CA GLY A 122 -4.35 6.85 19.44
C GLY A 122 -5.29 8.06 19.54
N ILE A 123 -5.99 8.42 18.46
CA ILE A 123 -7.00 9.49 18.45
C ILE A 123 -8.24 9.08 19.24
N VAL A 124 -8.75 7.86 19.02
CA VAL A 124 -9.93 7.33 19.73
C VAL A 124 -9.69 7.24 21.24
N LYS A 125 -8.48 6.86 21.68
CA LYS A 125 -8.14 6.80 23.11
C LYS A 125 -8.08 8.17 23.81
N LYS A 126 -8.01 9.26 23.03
CA LYS A 126 -7.87 10.64 23.54
C LYS A 126 -9.19 11.41 23.61
N ARG A 127 -10.29 10.88 23.05
CA ARG A 127 -11.67 11.37 23.22
C ARG A 127 -12.38 10.57 24.32
#